data_AF-A0A7J9NMB6-F1
#
_entry.id   AF-A0A7J9NMB6-F1
#
_cell.length_a   1.000
_cell.length_b   1.000
_cell.length_c   1.000
_cell.angle_alpha   90.00
_cell.angle_beta   90.00
_cell.angle_gamma   90.00
#
_symmetry.space_group_name_H-M   'P 1'
#
loop_
_entity.id
_entity.type
_entity.pdbx_description
1 polymer ?
#
loop_
_entity_poly.entity_id
_entity_poly.type
_entity_poly.pdbx_seq_one_letter_code
_entity_poly.pdbx_strand_id
1 'polypeptide(L)' 'MKLFRITAKDELKYINLENVAKIEFYEYSNNVYEVTFYSFKNDEALDCVDLSKDELRQLIQILEKDMVYSVKSEE' A
#
# COMPACT_ATOMS: atom_id res chain seq x y z
N MET A 1 2.59 7.36 13.19
CA MET A 1 3.52 7.16 12.06
C MET A 1 3.61 5.69 11.67
N LYS A 2 2.82 5.28 10.68
CA LYS A 2 2.85 3.93 10.10
C LYS A 2 3.60 3.97 8.78
N LEU A 3 4.85 3.50 8.79
CA LEU A 3 5.67 3.42 7.59
C LEU A 3 5.61 1.99 7.04
N PHE A 4 5.19 1.86 5.79
CA PHE A 4 5.25 0.60 5.06
C PHE A 4 6.54 0.56 4.25
N ARG A 5 7.38 -0.42 4.53
CA ARG A 5 8.65 -0.62 3.83
C ARG A 5 8.39 -1.37 2.54
N ILE A 6 8.80 -0.78 1.42
CA ILE A 6 8.69 -1.38 0.09
C ILE A 6 10.06 -1.48 -0.52
N THR A 7 10.34 -2.60 -1.16
CA THR A 7 11.57 -2.78 -1.95
C THR A 7 11.15 -2.71 -3.41
N ALA A 8 11.50 -1.63 -4.10
CA ALA A 8 11.15 -1.44 -5.50
C ALA A 8 12.44 -1.26 -6.30
N LYS A 9 12.69 -2.14 -7.28
CA LYS A 9 13.79 -2.03 -8.25
C LYS A 9 15.15 -1.65 -7.62
N ASP A 10 15.58 -2.41 -6.61
CA ASP A 10 16.83 -2.20 -5.86
C ASP A 10 16.87 -0.99 -4.90
N GLU A 11 15.79 -0.21 -4.79
CA GLU A 11 15.65 0.86 -3.81
C GLU A 11 14.64 0.52 -2.72
N LEU A 12 14.98 0.90 -1.49
CA LEU A 12 14.17 0.66 -0.31
C LEU A 12 13.42 1.95 0.03
N LYS A 13 12.10 1.95 -0.19
CA LYS A 13 11.20 3.07 0.03
C LYS A 13 10.37 2.86 1.30
N TYR A 14 9.98 3.96 1.94
CA TYR A 14 9.07 3.96 3.08
C TYR A 14 7.87 4.84 2.77
N ILE A 15 6.68 4.23 2.72
CA ILE A 15 5.44 4.95 2.46
C ILE A 15 4.73 5.20 3.79
N ASN A 16 4.40 6.46 4.07
CA ASN A 16 3.58 6.79 5.24
C ASN A 16 2.10 6.52 4.94
N LEU A 17 1.58 5.42 5.47
CA LEU A 17 0.20 5.00 5.28
C LEU A 17 -0.81 5.98 5.88
N GLU A 18 -0.41 6.84 6.83
CA GLU A 18 -1.31 7.86 7.42
C GLU A 18 -1.74 8.92 6.40
N ASN A 19 -0.97 9.11 5.33
CA ASN A 19 -1.32 10.03 4.25
C ASN A 19 -2.01 9.34 3.08
N VAL A 20 -2.14 8.00 3.09
CA VAL A 20 -2.68 7.21 1.99
C VAL A 20 -4.19 7.05 2.14
N ALA A 21 -4.94 7.59 1.18
CA ALA A 21 -6.39 7.46 1.10
C ALA A 21 -6.85 6.19 0.41
N LYS A 22 -6.17 5.88 -0.68
CA LYS A 22 -6.56 4.84 -1.62
C LYS A 22 -5.31 4.15 -2.11
N ILE A 23 -5.42 2.84 -2.27
CA ILE A 23 -4.37 2.01 -2.87
C ILE A 23 -5.02 1.33 -4.06
N GLU A 24 -4.46 1.51 -5.25
CA GLU A 24 -4.85 0.77 -6.45
C GLU A 24 -3.75 -0.21 -6.80
N PHE A 25 -4.13 -1.37 -7.33
CA PHE A 25 -3.19 -2.35 -7.80
C PHE A 25 -3.64 -2.93 -9.14
N TYR A 26 -2.69 -3.08 -10.06
CA TYR A 26 -2.90 -3.57 -11.42
C TYR A 26 -1.87 -4.65 -11.76
N GLU A 27 -2.33 -5.82 -12.19
CA GLU A 27 -1.45 -6.89 -12.68
C GLU A 27 -1.08 -6.60 -14.14
N TYR A 28 0.19 -6.29 -14.41
CA TYR A 28 0.68 -6.04 -15.76
C TYR A 28 1.68 -7.09 -16.26
N SER A 29 2.21 -7.91 -15.36
CA SER A 29 3.10 -9.02 -15.71
C SER A 29 2.86 -10.23 -14.81
N ASN A 30 3.26 -11.42 -15.28
CA ASN A 30 2.94 -12.68 -14.64
C ASN A 30 3.50 -12.73 -13.19
N ASN A 31 2.62 -12.53 -12.19
CA ASN A 31 2.91 -12.37 -10.76
C ASN A 31 3.57 -11.05 -10.31
N VAL A 32 3.52 -10.00 -11.12
CA VAL A 32 3.96 -8.64 -10.76
C VAL A 32 2.77 -7.69 -10.84
N TYR A 33 2.54 -6.98 -9.73
CA TYR A 33 1.46 -6.02 -9.55
C TYR A 33 2.07 -4.64 -9.39
N GLU A 34 1.66 -3.70 -10.24
CA GLU A 34 1.89 -2.28 -9.98
C GLU A 34 0.93 -1.84 -8.87
N VAL A 35 1.43 -1.23 -7.82
CA VAL A 35 0.66 -0.74 -6.68
C VAL A 35 0.90 0.75 -6.52
N THR A 36 -0.17 1.53 -6.65
CA THR A 36 -0.14 2.99 -6.57
C THR A 36 -0.86 3.45 -5.32
N PHE A 37 -0.19 4.30 -4.54
CA PHE A 37 -0.69 4.88 -3.31
C PHE A 37 -1.14 6.31 -3.57
N TYR A 38 -2.36 6.66 -3.18
CA TYR A 38 -2.95 7.99 -3.41
C TYR A 38 -3.13 8.75 -2.10
N SER A 39 -2.92 10.07 -2.14
CA SER A 39 -3.00 10.96 -0.98
C SER A 39 -4.43 11.36 -0.63
N PHE A 40 -4.76 11.44 0.67
CA PHE A 40 -6.01 12.05 1.16
C PHE A 40 -6.16 13.53 0.81
N LYS A 41 -5.04 14.24 0.60
CA LYS A 41 -5.08 15.70 0.46
C LYS A 41 -5.58 16.16 -0.91
N ASN A 42 -5.22 15.46 -1.98
CA ASN A 42 -5.44 15.91 -3.36
C ASN A 42 -5.75 14.77 -4.35
N ASP A 43 -5.92 13.52 -3.89
CA ASP A 43 -6.00 12.35 -4.79
C ASP A 43 -4.77 12.18 -5.71
N GLU A 44 -3.64 12.81 -5.35
CA GLU A 44 -2.38 12.67 -6.07
C GLU A 44 -1.70 11.33 -5.73
N ALA A 45 -1.11 10.70 -6.74
CA ALA A 45 -0.27 9.52 -6.55
C ALA A 45 0.97 9.91 -5.73
N LEU A 46 1.07 9.36 -4.52
CA LEU A 46 2.20 9.54 -3.60
C LEU A 46 3.41 8.72 -4.04
N ASP A 47 3.18 7.47 -4.40
CA ASP A 47 4.22 6.58 -4.90
C ASP A 47 3.59 5.43 -5.70
N CYS A 48 4.41 4.79 -6.53
CA CYS A 48 4.04 3.66 -7.36
C CYS A 48 5.17 2.63 -7.31
N VAL A 49 4.82 1.38 -7.03
CA VAL A 49 5.77 0.30 -6.79
C VAL A 49 5.33 -0.99 -7.44
N ASP A 50 6.30 -1.76 -7.90
CA ASP A 50 6.06 -3.10 -8.43
C ASP A 50 6.22 -4.12 -7.31
N LEU A 51 5.15 -4.84 -6.98
CA LEU A 51 5.14 -5.89 -5.98
C LEU A 51 4.96 -7.26 -6.62
N SER A 52 5.68 -8.24 -6.11
CA SER A 52 5.38 -9.64 -6.38
C SER A 52 4.03 -10.02 -5.75
N LYS A 53 3.38 -11.08 -6.24
CA LYS A 53 2.15 -11.61 -5.64
C LYS A 53 2.23 -11.84 -4.12
N ASP A 54 3.35 -12.38 -3.65
CA ASP A 54 3.59 -12.61 -2.21
C ASP A 54 3.71 -11.30 -1.42
N GLU A 55 4.37 -10.28 -1.97
CA GLU A 55 4.53 -8.97 -1.34
C GLU A 55 3.19 -8.21 -1.29
N LEU A 56 2.40 -8.28 -2.36
CA LEU A 56 1.04 -7.76 -2.38
C LEU A 56 0.18 -8.42 -1.30
N ARG A 57 0.27 -9.75 -1.15
CA ARG A 57 -0.46 -10.47 -0.11
C ARG A 57 -0.06 -10.03 1.29
N GLN A 58 1.22 -9.77 1.54
CA GLN A 58 1.70 -9.23 2.82
C GLN A 58 1.17 -7.81 3.06
N LEU A 59 1.19 -6.95 2.03
CA LEU A 59 0.61 -5.61 2.09
C LEU A 59 -0.87 -5.66 2.46
N ILE A 60 -1.67 -6.48 1.77
CA ILE A 60 -3.10 -6.65 2.04
C ILE A 60 -3.32 -7.13 3.48
N GLN A 61 -2.57 -8.13 3.95
CA GLN A 61 -2.70 -8.61 5.35
C GLN A 61 -2.39 -7.52 6.38
N ILE A 62 -1.40 -6.66 6.10
CA ILE A 62 -1.06 -5.54 6.98
C ILE A 62 -2.18 -4.50 6.98
N LEU A 63 -2.72 -4.17 5.80
CA LEU A 63 -3.85 -3.24 5.66
C LEU A 63 -5.14 -3.77 6.31
N GLU A 64 -5.45 -5.05 6.12
CA GLU A 64 -6.64 -5.69 6.72
C GLU A 64 -6.54 -5.76 8.25
N LYS A 65 -5.37 -6.12 8.80
CA LYS A 65 -5.15 -6.07 10.25
C LYS A 65 -5.31 -4.66 10.81
N ASP A 66 -4.96 -3.65 10.04
CA ASP A 66 -5.11 -2.25 10.42
C ASP A 66 -6.58 -1.79 10.36
N MET A 67 -7.29 -2.14 9.29
CA MET A 67 -8.73 -1.88 9.14
C MET A 67 -9.56 -2.55 10.24
N VAL A 68 -9.21 -3.76 10.68
CA VAL A 68 -9.91 -4.44 11.78
C VAL A 68 -9.84 -3.67 13.11
N TYR A 69 -8.85 -2.80 13.31
CA TYR A 69 -8.80 -1.91 14.48
C TYR A 69 -9.59 -0.61 14.29
N SER A 70 -9.69 -0.09 13.06
CA SER A 70 -10.46 1.14 12.78
C SER A 70 -11.97 0.91 12.75
N VAL A 71 -12.45 -0.27 12.32
CA VAL A 71 -13.90 -0.58 12.26
C VAL A 71 -14.46 -1.02 13.63
N LYS A 72 -13.60 -1.34 14.61
CA LYS A 72 -14.02 -1.69 15.98
C LYS A 72 -14.04 -0.50 16.96
N SER A 73 -13.77 0.71 16.49
CA SER A 73 -13.74 1.92 17.34
C SER A 73 -14.84 2.94 17.02
N GLU A 74 -15.84 2.56 16.23
CA GLU A 74 -17.11 3.29 16.18
C GLU A 74 -18.17 2.45 16.93
N GLU A 75 -18.46 2.91 18.15
CA GLU A 75 -19.57 2.47 19.02
C GLU A 75 -20.95 2.70 18.37
#